data_AF-A0A8J3IF70-F1
#
_entry.id   AF-A0A8J3IF70-F1
#
_cell.length_a   1.000
_cell.length_b   1.000
_cell.length_c   1.000
_cell.angle_alpha   90.00
_cell.angle_beta   90.00
_cell.angle_gamma   90.00
#
_symmetry.space_group_name_H-M   'P 1'
#
loop_
_entity.id
_entity.type
_entity.pdbx_description
1 polymer ?
#
loop_
_entity_poly.entity_id
_entity_poly.type
_entity_poly.pdbx_seq_one_letter_code
_entity_poly.pdbx_strand_id
1 'polypeptide(L)'
;MQIDHLQKDSMNKKGAEKGDLFLLLVCFTLLLLALSGCDPTTLSSSSHTQNRTFTGSSTQPITYSSNPSDVLIRTFYGGGLQGSFSFGPQVSIYGDGSYILGLDRQGKLTTEELQQLLNALVNTYGVLSFSQQRFSDVQDENATFLELAFNGKQEELIYGTSSSDQDEYQRLGRALTAINEALKGPTQPYKASAISLLVRQTFSPDLHAHIPSWPLTDFTLAQAAVYECGPVPPDETSQNAETACLKFVIPEHAILLNGAQVQSIKEMLTGLQGDFTEQGLYYTVFLRPLLPDEVTRKQLAMFGSDQEIFRGVPLLSGKVPPIPSQTAS
;
A
#
# COMPACT_ATOMS: atom_id res chain seq x y z
N MET A 1 -44.56 -87.84 -9.91
CA MET A 1 -45.49 -88.03 -11.05
C MET A 1 -45.10 -87.00 -12.10
N GLN A 2 -44.75 -87.48 -13.29
CA GLN A 2 -44.43 -86.73 -14.53
C GLN A 2 -45.49 -85.65 -14.85
N ILE A 3 -45.23 -84.60 -15.63
CA ILE A 3 -44.97 -84.62 -17.08
C ILE A 3 -44.30 -83.30 -17.56
N ASP A 4 -43.53 -83.48 -18.63
CA ASP A 4 -42.75 -82.61 -19.51
C ASP A 4 -43.41 -81.39 -20.19
N HIS A 5 -42.53 -80.67 -20.94
CA HIS A 5 -42.71 -79.79 -22.10
C HIS A 5 -42.83 -78.27 -21.83
N LEU A 6 -42.10 -77.35 -22.49
CA LEU A 6 -41.48 -77.35 -23.82
C LEU A 6 -40.36 -76.27 -23.96
N GLN A 7 -39.42 -76.59 -24.87
CA GLN A 7 -38.29 -75.83 -25.44
C GLN A 7 -38.72 -74.69 -26.40
N LYS A 8 -37.96 -73.57 -26.42
CA LYS A 8 -37.60 -72.63 -27.54
C LYS A 8 -37.37 -71.22 -26.96
N ASP A 9 -36.41 -70.37 -27.31
CA ASP A 9 -35.47 -70.17 -28.41
C ASP A 9 -34.19 -69.54 -27.81
N SER A 10 -32.98 -70.02 -28.08
CA SER A 10 -32.08 -69.58 -29.17
C SER A 10 -31.72 -68.07 -29.22
N MET A 11 -30.41 -67.83 -29.04
CA MET A 11 -29.56 -66.81 -29.67
C MET A 11 -29.31 -65.42 -29.01
N ASN A 12 -28.00 -65.22 -28.80
CA ASN A 12 -27.21 -63.99 -28.95
C ASN A 12 -27.40 -62.83 -27.96
N LYS A 13 -26.38 -62.65 -27.09
CA LYS A 13 -25.55 -61.44 -27.08
C LYS A 13 -24.33 -61.61 -26.15
N LYS A 14 -23.23 -62.10 -26.70
CA LYS A 14 -21.88 -61.77 -26.22
C LYS A 14 -21.43 -60.53 -26.99
N GLY A 15 -21.37 -59.38 -26.36
CA GLY A 15 -20.88 -58.16 -27.03
C GLY A 15 -21.27 -56.85 -26.35
N ALA A 16 -21.17 -56.74 -25.02
CA ALA A 16 -21.48 -55.49 -24.33
C ALA A 16 -20.60 -55.26 -23.08
N GLU A 17 -19.31 -55.62 -23.11
CA GLU A 17 -18.38 -55.30 -22.00
C GLU A 17 -17.05 -54.67 -22.45
N LYS A 18 -16.85 -54.44 -23.75
CA LYS A 18 -15.63 -53.78 -24.27
C LYS A 18 -15.83 -52.32 -24.68
N GLY A 19 -17.07 -51.82 -24.66
CA GLY A 19 -17.39 -50.42 -25.02
C GLY A 19 -17.16 -49.43 -23.87
N ASP A 20 -17.52 -49.81 -22.64
CA ASP A 20 -17.46 -48.90 -21.49
C ASP A 20 -16.04 -48.67 -20.97
N LEU A 21 -15.15 -49.66 -21.10
CA LEU A 21 -13.73 -49.50 -20.73
C LEU A 21 -13.00 -48.53 -21.68
N PHE A 22 -13.36 -48.52 -22.96
CA PHE A 22 -12.72 -47.64 -23.95
C PHE A 22 -13.18 -46.18 -23.78
N LEU A 23 -14.47 -45.97 -23.44
CA LEU A 23 -14.99 -44.63 -23.18
C LEU A 23 -14.37 -44.02 -21.91
N LEU A 24 -14.20 -44.81 -20.84
CA LEU A 24 -13.52 -44.38 -19.62
C LEU A 24 -12.03 -44.05 -19.86
N LEU A 25 -11.33 -44.83 -20.69
CA LEU A 25 -9.92 -44.58 -21.01
C LEU A 25 -9.74 -43.31 -21.86
N VAL A 26 -10.68 -43.01 -22.76
CA VAL A 26 -10.69 -41.79 -23.58
C VAL A 26 -11.03 -40.56 -22.73
N CYS A 27 -12.00 -40.66 -21.81
CA CYS A 27 -12.28 -39.57 -20.87
C CYS A 27 -11.11 -39.31 -19.91
N PHE A 28 -10.41 -40.34 -19.44
CA PHE A 28 -9.25 -40.17 -18.55
C PHE A 28 -8.05 -39.56 -19.28
N THR A 29 -7.82 -39.91 -20.55
CA THR A 29 -6.77 -39.29 -21.37
C THR A 29 -7.10 -37.85 -21.77
N LEU A 30 -8.37 -37.51 -22.05
CA LEU A 30 -8.81 -36.12 -22.23
C LEU A 30 -8.67 -35.28 -20.96
N LEU A 31 -8.94 -35.86 -19.77
CA LEU A 31 -8.75 -35.17 -18.49
C LEU A 31 -7.26 -34.91 -18.20
N LEU A 32 -6.38 -35.84 -18.56
CA LEU A 32 -4.92 -35.67 -18.43
C LEU A 32 -4.36 -34.63 -19.42
N LEU A 33 -4.90 -34.54 -20.65
CA LEU A 33 -4.55 -33.50 -21.62
C LEU A 33 -5.06 -32.10 -21.21
N ALA A 34 -6.15 -32.02 -20.44
CA ALA A 34 -6.63 -30.76 -19.86
C ALA A 34 -5.80 -30.29 -18.65
N LEU A 35 -5.01 -31.18 -18.05
CA LEU A 35 -4.14 -30.88 -16.89
C LEU A 35 -2.66 -30.68 -17.27
N SER A 36 -2.25 -30.95 -18.52
CA SER A 36 -0.87 -30.79 -19.00
C SER A 36 -0.61 -29.43 -19.66
N GLY A 37 -1.13 -28.36 -19.05
CA GLY A 37 -0.96 -26.97 -19.49
C GLY A 37 -0.56 -26.02 -18.36
N CYS A 38 0.27 -26.48 -17.42
CA CYS A 38 1.00 -25.63 -16.48
C CYS A 38 2.44 -26.15 -16.39
N ASP A 39 3.30 -25.64 -17.27
CA ASP A 39 4.73 -25.68 -17.03
C ASP A 39 5.03 -24.91 -15.73
N PRO A 40 5.82 -25.44 -14.78
CA PRO A 40 6.36 -24.65 -13.68
C PRO A 40 7.59 -23.90 -14.19
N THR A 41 7.44 -23.14 -15.28
CA THR A 41 8.34 -22.04 -15.56
C THR A 41 7.87 -20.90 -14.69
N THR A 42 8.65 -20.62 -13.63
CA THR A 42 8.75 -19.33 -12.96
C THR A 42 7.68 -18.33 -13.39
N LEU A 43 6.58 -18.27 -12.64
CA LEU A 43 5.65 -17.15 -12.62
C LEU A 43 6.39 -15.92 -12.03
N SER A 44 7.42 -15.46 -12.74
CA SER A 44 7.69 -14.05 -12.84
C SER A 44 6.50 -13.52 -13.63
N SER A 45 5.51 -13.00 -12.91
CA SER A 45 4.54 -12.08 -13.48
C SER A 45 5.33 -10.91 -14.08
N SER A 46 5.83 -11.08 -15.30
CA SER A 46 6.24 -9.98 -16.14
C SER A 46 4.96 -9.27 -16.53
N SER A 47 4.44 -8.43 -15.64
CA SER A 47 3.83 -7.21 -16.11
C SER A 47 4.85 -6.65 -17.11
N HIS A 48 4.47 -6.54 -18.38
CA HIS A 48 5.27 -5.79 -19.32
C HIS A 48 5.32 -4.37 -18.75
N THR A 49 6.38 -4.04 -18.01
CA THR A 49 6.68 -2.68 -17.58
C THR A 49 6.84 -1.90 -18.87
N GLN A 50 5.79 -1.21 -19.28
CA GLN A 50 5.81 -0.40 -20.50
C GLN A 50 6.71 0.78 -20.20
N ASN A 51 7.98 0.67 -20.54
CA ASN A 51 8.91 1.78 -20.37
C ASN A 51 8.71 2.77 -21.52
N ARG A 52 8.61 4.06 -21.18
CA ARG A 52 8.66 5.15 -22.13
C ARG A 52 10.02 5.81 -22.05
N THR A 53 10.58 6.12 -23.21
CA THR A 53 11.82 6.90 -23.32
C THR A 53 11.56 8.10 -24.20
N PHE A 54 12.01 9.27 -23.76
CA PHE A 54 11.97 10.48 -24.56
C PHE A 54 13.28 11.24 -24.41
N THR A 55 13.65 11.96 -25.46
CA THR A 55 14.78 12.88 -25.46
C THR A 55 14.19 14.28 -25.41
N GLY A 56 14.37 14.96 -24.28
CA GLY A 56 13.93 16.35 -24.13
C GLY A 56 14.82 17.31 -24.91
N SER A 57 14.93 18.55 -24.43
CA SER A 57 15.84 19.56 -24.98
C SER A 57 17.33 19.30 -24.67
N SER A 58 17.67 18.20 -24.00
CA SER A 58 19.04 17.80 -23.66
C SER A 58 19.49 16.52 -24.39
N THR A 59 20.77 16.18 -24.23
CA THR A 59 21.40 15.00 -24.82
C THR A 59 21.15 13.69 -24.06
N GLN A 60 20.63 13.74 -22.83
CA GLN A 60 20.38 12.52 -22.04
C GLN A 60 18.92 12.04 -22.20
N PRO A 61 18.69 10.81 -22.70
CA PRO A 61 17.35 10.25 -22.77
C PRO A 61 16.80 10.02 -21.35
N ILE A 62 15.52 10.31 -21.17
CA ILE A 62 14.80 10.04 -19.92
C ILE A 62 13.89 8.83 -20.14
N THR A 63 14.08 7.78 -19.35
CA THR A 63 13.33 6.53 -19.39
C THR A 63 12.56 6.34 -18.08
N TYR A 64 11.26 6.05 -18.16
CA TYR A 64 10.43 5.81 -16.99
C TYR A 64 9.37 4.74 -17.28
N SER A 65 8.86 4.08 -16.25
CA SER A 65 7.72 3.16 -16.40
C SER A 65 6.45 3.94 -16.65
N SER A 66 5.62 3.54 -17.63
CA SER A 66 4.30 4.12 -17.86
C SER A 66 3.15 3.34 -17.21
N ASN A 67 3.47 2.46 -16.26
CA ASN A 67 2.46 1.72 -15.48
C ASN A 67 1.74 2.68 -14.51
N PRO A 68 0.39 2.64 -14.43
CA PRO A 68 -0.38 3.48 -13.48
C PRO A 68 -0.14 3.15 -12.00
N SER A 69 0.56 2.07 -11.68
CA SER A 69 0.94 1.69 -10.31
C SER A 69 2.43 1.88 -10.02
N ASP A 70 3.22 2.36 -10.98
CA ASP A 70 4.63 2.68 -10.74
C ASP A 70 4.76 4.16 -10.41
N VAL A 71 5.24 4.44 -9.20
CA VAL A 71 5.50 5.79 -8.71
C VAL A 71 6.73 6.33 -9.40
N LEU A 72 6.64 7.53 -9.97
CA LEU A 72 7.79 8.25 -10.53
C LEU A 72 8.32 9.32 -9.58
N ILE A 73 7.41 10.03 -8.91
CA ILE A 73 7.70 11.13 -8.00
C ILE A 73 6.76 10.99 -6.81
N ARG A 74 7.30 11.01 -5.60
CA ARG A 74 6.49 11.00 -4.38
C ARG A 74 7.10 11.92 -3.34
N THR A 75 6.25 12.66 -2.64
CA THR A 75 6.69 13.51 -1.53
C THR A 75 5.99 13.17 -0.24
N PHE A 76 6.72 13.29 0.86
CA PHE A 76 6.17 13.29 2.21
C PHE A 76 6.58 14.57 2.91
N TYR A 77 5.78 14.98 3.89
CA TYR A 77 6.13 16.06 4.79
C TYR A 77 5.93 15.61 6.22
N GLY A 78 6.97 15.78 7.01
CA GLY A 78 7.06 15.28 8.37
C GLY A 78 8.52 14.99 8.69
N GLY A 79 8.82 14.77 9.96
CA GLY A 79 10.20 14.57 10.39
C GLY A 79 10.47 15.16 11.76
N GLY A 80 11.31 14.48 12.54
CA GLY A 80 11.78 14.98 13.83
C GLY A 80 10.82 14.79 15.00
N LEU A 81 11.36 14.77 16.21
CA LEU A 81 10.58 14.57 17.45
C LEU A 81 9.54 15.67 17.71
N GLN A 82 9.64 16.80 17.02
CA GLN A 82 8.68 17.92 17.08
C GLN A 82 7.77 18.00 15.84
N GLY A 83 7.96 17.12 14.86
CA GLY A 83 7.23 17.17 13.59
C GLY A 83 5.86 16.48 13.62
N SER A 84 5.13 16.66 12.53
CA SER A 84 3.85 15.96 12.30
C SER A 84 4.06 14.59 11.68
N PHE A 85 3.32 13.58 12.13
CA PHE A 85 3.26 12.29 11.46
C PHE A 85 2.37 12.36 10.22
N SER A 86 2.89 11.93 9.06
CA SER A 86 2.12 11.87 7.82
C SER A 86 1.61 10.46 7.58
N PHE A 87 0.29 10.30 7.65
CA PHE A 87 -0.37 9.02 7.36
C PHE A 87 -0.24 8.62 5.88
N GLY A 88 0.19 9.51 4.99
CA GLY A 88 0.46 9.17 3.59
C GLY A 88 1.31 10.23 2.88
N PRO A 89 1.60 10.04 1.58
CA PRO A 89 2.28 11.03 0.78
C PRO A 89 1.48 12.34 0.66
N GLN A 90 2.18 13.46 0.50
CA GLN A 90 1.56 14.71 0.05
C GLN A 90 1.29 14.68 -1.45
N VAL A 91 2.19 14.08 -2.21
CA VAL A 91 2.09 13.93 -3.67
C VAL A 91 2.53 12.51 -4.03
N SER A 92 1.82 11.89 -4.97
CA SER A 92 2.30 10.72 -5.71
C SER A 92 1.93 10.88 -7.18
N ILE A 93 2.93 10.86 -8.06
CA ILE A 93 2.79 10.92 -9.52
C ILE A 93 3.20 9.57 -10.08
N TYR A 94 2.34 8.96 -10.90
CA TYR A 94 2.53 7.64 -11.46
C TYR A 94 2.95 7.67 -12.93
N GLY A 95 3.39 6.52 -13.43
CA GLY A 95 3.91 6.33 -14.78
C GLY A 95 2.99 6.78 -15.91
N ASP A 96 1.69 6.66 -15.73
CA ASP A 96 0.69 7.03 -16.73
C ASP A 96 0.29 8.53 -16.67
N GLY A 97 0.96 9.31 -15.82
CA GLY A 97 0.67 10.72 -15.56
C GLY A 97 -0.48 10.97 -14.59
N SER A 98 -1.16 9.93 -14.08
CA SER A 98 -2.08 10.13 -12.96
C SER A 98 -1.31 10.61 -11.73
N TYR A 99 -1.94 11.46 -10.92
CA TYR A 99 -1.38 11.89 -9.66
C TYR A 99 -2.44 11.96 -8.56
N ILE A 100 -1.99 11.76 -7.33
CA ILE A 100 -2.81 11.87 -6.12
C ILE A 100 -2.15 12.90 -5.21
N LEU A 101 -2.95 13.87 -4.75
CA LEU A 101 -2.58 14.86 -3.76
C LEU A 101 -3.16 14.39 -2.41
N GLY A 102 -2.31 14.21 -1.42
CA GLY A 102 -2.70 13.61 -0.15
C GLY A 102 -3.25 12.20 -0.34
N LEU A 103 -4.43 11.96 0.22
CA LEU A 103 -5.18 10.70 0.10
C LEU A 103 -6.62 10.93 -0.40
N ASP A 104 -6.93 12.13 -0.89
CA ASP A 104 -8.30 12.61 -1.10
C ASP A 104 -8.57 13.20 -2.48
N ARG A 105 -7.54 13.64 -3.21
CA ARG A 105 -7.70 14.27 -4.53
C ARG A 105 -6.81 13.62 -5.56
N GLN A 106 -7.34 13.47 -6.77
CA GLN A 106 -6.61 12.94 -7.92
C GLN A 106 -6.74 13.87 -9.12
N GLY A 107 -5.71 13.89 -9.96
CA GLY A 107 -5.69 14.56 -11.24
C GLY A 107 -4.87 13.77 -12.26
N LYS A 108 -4.62 14.37 -13.42
CA LYS A 108 -3.84 13.75 -14.47
C LYS A 108 -3.04 14.79 -15.24
N LEU A 109 -1.75 14.52 -15.38
CA LEU A 109 -0.87 15.19 -16.32
C LEU A 109 -1.06 14.55 -17.71
N THR A 110 -1.05 15.38 -18.74
CA THR A 110 -0.84 14.92 -20.11
C THR A 110 0.55 14.30 -20.25
N THR A 111 0.78 13.55 -21.32
CA THR A 111 2.11 12.94 -21.56
C THR A 111 3.17 14.04 -21.70
N GLU A 112 2.81 15.13 -22.36
CA GLU A 112 3.67 16.29 -22.59
C GLU A 112 4.02 17.01 -21.29
N GLU A 113 3.05 17.26 -20.41
CA GLU A 113 3.27 17.87 -19.10
C GLU A 113 4.15 17.00 -18.20
N LEU A 114 3.91 15.69 -18.16
CA LEU A 114 4.75 14.76 -17.41
C LEU A 114 6.18 14.75 -17.95
N GLN A 115 6.37 14.67 -19.26
CA GLN A 115 7.69 14.71 -19.88
C GLN A 115 8.41 16.05 -19.63
N GLN A 116 7.69 17.17 -19.67
CA GLN A 116 8.24 18.48 -19.34
C GLN A 116 8.71 18.55 -17.88
N LEU A 117 7.92 18.02 -16.95
CA LEU A 117 8.29 17.93 -15.53
C LEU A 117 9.54 17.07 -15.34
N LEU A 118 9.56 15.85 -15.86
CA LEU A 118 10.71 14.95 -15.75
C LEU A 118 11.96 15.56 -16.39
N ASN A 119 11.82 16.24 -17.54
CA ASN A 119 12.90 16.97 -18.18
C ASN A 119 13.43 18.11 -17.31
N ALA A 120 12.56 18.88 -16.65
CA ALA A 120 12.98 19.94 -15.74
C ALA A 120 13.76 19.35 -14.55
N LEU A 121 13.28 18.27 -13.94
CA LEU A 121 13.95 17.60 -12.82
C LEU A 121 15.36 17.11 -13.21
N VAL A 122 15.50 16.43 -14.35
CA VAL A 122 16.79 15.88 -14.77
C VAL A 122 17.70 16.95 -15.36
N ASN A 123 17.23 17.72 -16.34
CA ASN A 123 18.09 18.53 -17.18
C ASN A 123 18.21 19.98 -16.72
N THR A 124 17.21 20.51 -16.01
CA THR A 124 17.26 21.88 -15.47
C THR A 124 17.77 21.87 -14.03
N TYR A 125 17.27 20.96 -13.20
CA TYR A 125 17.60 20.91 -11.79
C TYR A 125 18.62 19.84 -11.44
N GLY A 126 18.93 18.89 -12.32
CA GLY A 126 19.93 17.82 -12.10
C GLY A 126 19.74 17.06 -10.79
N VAL A 127 18.50 16.78 -10.40
CA VAL A 127 18.20 16.15 -9.10
C VAL A 127 18.76 14.73 -8.99
N LEU A 128 18.97 14.04 -10.12
CA LEU A 128 19.56 12.69 -10.16
C LEU A 128 21.10 12.69 -10.14
N SER A 129 21.72 13.88 -10.07
CA SER A 129 23.17 14.05 -10.07
C SER A 129 23.66 14.83 -8.85
N PHE A 130 22.80 15.03 -7.85
CA PHE A 130 23.24 15.63 -6.59
C PHE A 130 24.26 14.73 -5.89
N SER A 131 25.21 15.38 -5.24
CA SER A 131 26.25 14.70 -4.45
C SER A 131 25.74 14.32 -3.06
N GLN A 132 24.72 15.02 -2.57
CA GLN A 132 24.10 14.79 -1.27
C GLN A 132 22.63 14.39 -1.43
N GLN A 133 22.16 13.57 -0.48
CA GLN A 133 20.77 13.14 -0.40
C GLN A 133 20.01 13.86 0.73
N ARG A 134 20.72 14.55 1.63
CA ARG A 134 20.12 15.27 2.77
C ARG A 134 20.59 16.71 2.79
N PHE A 135 19.62 17.62 2.70
CA PHE A 135 19.82 19.06 2.78
C PHE A 135 19.06 19.61 3.99
N SER A 136 19.49 19.20 5.19
CA SER A 136 18.94 19.67 6.46
C SER A 136 20.03 19.75 7.52
N ASP A 137 20.28 20.94 8.06
CA ASP A 137 21.25 21.13 9.15
C ASP A 137 20.67 20.73 10.53
N VAL A 138 19.34 20.60 10.64
CA VAL A 138 18.62 20.22 11.87
C VAL A 138 17.91 18.88 11.66
N GLN A 139 18.09 17.94 12.58
CA GLN A 139 17.51 16.59 12.47
C GLN A 139 16.05 16.53 12.94
N ASP A 140 15.65 17.41 13.87
CA ASP A 140 14.35 17.36 14.55
C ASP A 140 13.26 18.28 13.97
N GLU A 141 13.50 18.89 12.81
CA GLU A 141 12.52 19.76 12.14
C GLU A 141 11.76 19.04 11.02
N ASN A 142 10.58 19.55 10.70
CA ASN A 142 9.82 19.07 9.55
C ASN A 142 10.65 19.23 8.27
N ALA A 143 10.75 18.14 7.50
CA ALA A 143 11.39 18.15 6.20
C ALA A 143 10.41 17.67 5.12
N THR A 144 10.72 18.01 3.87
CA THR A 144 10.10 17.40 2.71
C THR A 144 11.00 16.27 2.23
N PHE A 145 10.50 15.04 2.29
CA PHE A 145 11.14 13.90 1.67
C PHE A 145 10.64 13.78 0.22
N LEU A 146 11.54 13.49 -0.72
CA LEU A 146 11.28 13.32 -2.14
C LEU A 146 11.85 11.99 -2.63
N GLU A 147 10.99 11.10 -3.12
CA GLU A 147 11.35 9.87 -3.82
C GLU A 147 11.23 10.11 -5.33
N LEU A 148 12.24 9.68 -6.09
CA LEU A 148 12.29 9.73 -7.54
C LEU A 148 12.63 8.34 -8.09
N ALA A 149 11.84 7.83 -9.04
CA ALA A 149 12.06 6.52 -9.65
C ALA A 149 11.93 6.56 -11.18
N PHE A 150 13.01 6.99 -11.84
CA PHE A 150 13.15 7.01 -13.30
C PHE A 150 14.64 6.99 -13.70
N ASN A 151 14.93 6.79 -14.98
CA ASN A 151 16.27 6.52 -15.53
C ASN A 151 16.97 5.30 -14.92
N GLY A 152 16.19 4.31 -14.50
CA GLY A 152 16.71 3.12 -13.81
C GLY A 152 17.33 3.42 -12.45
N LYS A 153 17.11 4.61 -11.90
CA LYS A 153 17.54 5.02 -10.56
C LYS A 153 16.35 5.15 -9.63
N GLN A 154 16.59 4.88 -8.36
CA GLN A 154 15.73 5.26 -7.25
C GLN A 154 16.55 6.21 -6.38
N GLU A 155 16.11 7.46 -6.26
CA GLU A 155 16.78 8.50 -5.48
C GLU A 155 15.84 9.02 -4.39
N GLU A 156 16.40 9.22 -3.20
CA GLU A 156 15.69 9.74 -2.03
C GLU A 156 16.40 11.02 -1.58
N LEU A 157 15.67 12.13 -1.54
CA LEU A 157 16.19 13.45 -1.20
C LEU A 157 15.40 14.06 -0.04
N ILE A 158 16.09 14.59 0.96
CA ILE A 158 15.49 15.26 2.11
C ILE A 158 15.78 16.76 2.01
N TYR A 159 14.73 17.58 1.99
CA TYR A 159 14.78 19.04 1.96
C TYR A 159 14.29 19.61 3.30
N GLY A 160 15.21 20.13 4.11
CA GLY A 160 14.94 20.77 5.39
C GLY A 160 14.79 22.30 5.28
N THR A 161 14.96 22.99 6.41
CA THR A 161 14.83 24.45 6.54
C THR A 161 16.10 25.21 6.17
N SER A 162 17.26 24.57 6.30
CA SER A 162 18.57 25.11 5.91
C SER A 162 19.54 24.00 5.49
N SER A 163 20.55 24.38 4.70
CA SER A 163 21.65 23.51 4.31
C SER A 163 22.93 24.31 4.09
N SER A 164 24.07 23.75 4.48
CA SER A 164 25.40 24.31 4.15
C SER A 164 25.74 24.29 2.65
N ASP A 165 25.20 23.33 1.88
CA ASP A 165 25.31 23.30 0.41
C ASP A 165 24.19 24.13 -0.23
N GLN A 166 24.52 25.37 -0.61
CA GLN A 166 23.52 26.33 -1.09
C GLN A 166 23.06 26.09 -2.54
N ASP A 167 23.88 25.50 -3.42
CA ASP A 167 23.48 25.33 -4.83
C ASP A 167 22.50 24.16 -5.00
N GLU A 168 22.89 22.97 -4.52
CA GLU A 168 22.06 21.76 -4.62
C GLU A 168 20.77 21.94 -3.81
N TYR A 169 20.83 22.56 -2.63
CA TYR A 169 19.65 22.92 -1.84
C TYR A 169 18.68 23.83 -2.60
N GLN A 170 19.16 24.91 -3.22
CA GLN A 170 18.29 25.80 -4.00
C GLN A 170 17.70 25.10 -5.23
N ARG A 171 18.48 24.22 -5.89
CA ARG A 171 17.99 23.43 -7.02
C ARG A 171 16.92 22.44 -6.58
N LEU A 172 17.07 21.79 -5.44
CA LEU A 172 16.04 20.93 -4.85
C LEU A 172 14.77 21.73 -4.49
N GLY A 173 14.91 22.90 -3.88
CA GLY A 173 13.76 23.78 -3.60
C GLY A 173 13.01 24.22 -4.86
N ARG A 174 13.74 24.54 -5.94
CA ARG A 174 13.15 24.83 -7.26
C ARG A 174 12.50 23.60 -7.90
N ALA A 175 13.08 22.42 -7.74
CA ALA A 175 12.50 21.16 -8.21
C ALA A 175 11.18 20.83 -7.51
N LEU A 176 11.13 20.96 -6.18
CA LEU A 176 9.90 20.81 -5.39
C LEU A 176 8.82 21.82 -5.80
N THR A 177 9.23 23.07 -6.06
CA THR A 177 8.33 24.09 -6.60
C THR A 177 7.77 23.68 -7.97
N ALA A 178 8.62 23.23 -8.89
CA ALA A 178 8.19 22.79 -10.22
C ALA A 178 7.23 21.59 -10.18
N ILE A 179 7.44 20.65 -9.25
CA ILE A 179 6.51 19.55 -8.99
C ILE A 179 5.14 20.12 -8.58
N ASN A 180 5.09 21.00 -7.59
CA ASN A 180 3.84 21.59 -7.12
C ASN A 180 3.13 22.42 -8.20
N GLU A 181 3.87 23.17 -9.01
CA GLU A 181 3.32 23.95 -10.13
C GLU A 181 2.70 23.06 -11.21
N ALA A 182 3.33 21.92 -11.54
CA ALA A 182 2.79 20.98 -12.52
C ALA A 182 1.42 20.40 -12.10
N LEU A 183 1.11 20.39 -10.81
CA LEU A 183 -0.09 19.74 -10.26
C LEU A 183 -1.27 20.70 -10.02
N LYS A 184 -1.19 21.94 -10.52
CA LYS A 184 -2.25 22.97 -10.38
C LYS A 184 -3.46 22.78 -11.29
N GLY A 185 -3.48 21.71 -12.09
CA GLY A 185 -4.60 21.36 -12.97
C GLY A 185 -5.88 20.98 -12.20
N PRO A 186 -6.99 20.75 -12.92
CA PRO A 186 -8.26 20.35 -12.30
C PRO A 186 -8.13 18.98 -11.60
N THR A 187 -8.72 18.89 -10.40
CA THR A 187 -8.73 17.66 -9.59
C THR A 187 -10.15 17.18 -9.32
N GLN A 188 -10.29 15.89 -9.05
CA GLN A 188 -11.51 15.25 -8.56
C GLN A 188 -11.23 14.45 -7.28
N PRO A 189 -12.25 14.12 -6.47
CA PRO A 189 -12.06 13.27 -5.31
C PRO A 189 -11.44 11.92 -5.69
N TYR A 190 -10.43 11.49 -4.94
CA TYR A 190 -9.82 10.18 -5.05
C TYR A 190 -10.76 9.12 -4.46
N LYS A 191 -10.92 8.01 -5.19
CA LYS A 191 -11.72 6.87 -4.76
C LYS A 191 -10.82 5.64 -4.68
N ALA A 192 -10.31 5.35 -3.49
CA ALA A 192 -9.51 4.15 -3.27
C ALA A 192 -10.36 2.88 -3.43
N SER A 193 -9.75 1.85 -4.01
CA SER A 193 -10.33 0.51 -4.12
C SER A 193 -10.19 -0.32 -2.84
N ALA A 194 -9.32 0.11 -1.92
CA ALA A 194 -9.00 -0.58 -0.68
C ALA A 194 -8.67 0.42 0.43
N ILE A 195 -8.83 -0.01 1.68
CA ILE A 195 -8.62 0.79 2.87
C ILE A 195 -7.85 -0.04 3.89
N SER A 196 -6.83 0.56 4.51
CA SER A 196 -6.18 0.00 5.69
C SER A 196 -6.77 0.58 6.96
N LEU A 197 -6.84 -0.25 7.98
CA LEU A 197 -7.03 0.14 9.35
C LEU A 197 -5.68 0.52 9.95
N LEU A 198 -5.67 1.59 10.75
CA LEU A 198 -4.62 1.93 11.69
C LEU A 198 -5.26 2.21 13.06
N VAL A 199 -4.70 1.67 14.14
CA VAL A 199 -5.26 1.74 15.50
C VAL A 199 -4.18 2.11 16.50
N ARG A 200 -4.45 3.14 17.29
CA ARG A 200 -3.60 3.54 18.41
C ARG A 200 -4.43 3.63 19.69
N GLN A 201 -3.94 3.06 20.79
CA GLN A 201 -4.54 3.31 22.10
C GLN A 201 -4.36 4.79 22.50
N THR A 202 -5.40 5.42 23.03
CA THR A 202 -5.36 6.80 23.51
C THR A 202 -5.72 6.86 24.99
N PHE A 203 -5.03 7.73 25.74
CA PHE A 203 -5.25 7.93 27.17
C PHE A 203 -5.98 9.24 27.48
N SER A 204 -6.14 10.09 26.46
CA SER A 204 -6.78 11.40 26.55
C SER A 204 -7.91 11.53 25.52
N PRO A 205 -8.91 10.62 25.50
CA PRO A 205 -10.05 10.74 24.59
C PRO A 205 -10.91 11.97 24.95
N ASP A 206 -11.62 12.52 23.96
CA ASP A 206 -12.64 13.53 24.24
C ASP A 206 -13.89 12.88 24.84
N LEU A 207 -13.98 12.87 26.17
CA LEU A 207 -15.12 12.31 26.91
C LEU A 207 -16.42 13.12 26.77
N HIS A 208 -16.38 14.31 26.14
CA HIS A 208 -17.58 15.06 25.82
C HIS A 208 -18.22 14.61 24.50
N ALA A 209 -17.47 13.92 23.63
CA ALA A 209 -17.97 13.31 22.41
C ALA A 209 -18.60 11.93 22.70
N HIS A 210 -19.54 11.50 21.85
CA HIS A 210 -20.02 10.11 21.89
C HIS A 210 -18.94 9.18 21.33
N ILE A 211 -18.43 8.27 22.16
CA ILE A 211 -17.42 7.27 21.77
C ILE A 211 -18.11 5.91 21.63
N PRO A 212 -18.31 5.40 20.40
CA PRO A 212 -18.96 4.12 20.18
C PRO A 212 -18.08 2.93 20.59
N SER A 213 -18.72 1.80 20.88
CA SER A 213 -18.02 0.53 21.05
C SER A 213 -17.50 -0.01 19.72
N TRP A 214 -16.39 -0.75 19.75
CA TRP A 214 -15.83 -1.41 18.57
C TRP A 214 -16.85 -2.37 17.91
N PRO A 215 -17.15 -2.21 16.60
CA PRO A 215 -18.23 -2.97 15.96
C PRO A 215 -17.79 -4.33 15.41
N LEU A 216 -16.49 -4.62 15.30
CA LEU A 216 -16.00 -5.85 14.67
C LEU A 216 -15.81 -6.99 15.70
N THR A 217 -16.12 -8.21 15.27
CA THR A 217 -15.93 -9.43 16.07
C THR A 217 -14.72 -10.26 15.63
N ASP A 218 -14.17 -9.97 14.44
CA ASP A 218 -13.09 -10.75 13.84
C ASP A 218 -11.76 -10.59 14.60
N PHE A 219 -11.57 -9.41 15.19
CA PHE A 219 -10.43 -9.04 16.02
C PHE A 219 -10.81 -7.86 16.92
N THR A 220 -10.07 -7.71 18.02
CA THR A 220 -10.26 -6.65 19.00
C THR A 220 -9.40 -5.43 18.66
N LEU A 221 -9.76 -4.24 19.16
CA LEU A 221 -8.91 -3.05 19.02
C LEU A 221 -7.55 -3.24 19.68
N ALA A 222 -7.51 -3.92 20.83
CA ALA A 222 -6.25 -4.25 21.49
C ALA A 222 -5.33 -5.13 20.61
N GLN A 223 -5.90 -6.12 19.89
CA GLN A 223 -5.14 -6.96 18.96
C GLN A 223 -4.58 -6.14 17.79
N ALA A 224 -5.40 -5.27 17.20
CA ALA A 224 -4.97 -4.40 16.11
C ALA A 224 -3.86 -3.44 16.55
N ALA A 225 -4.04 -2.73 17.67
CA ALA A 225 -3.06 -1.79 18.19
C ALA A 225 -1.72 -2.46 18.49
N VAL A 226 -1.73 -3.63 19.13
CA VAL A 226 -0.49 -4.38 19.43
C VAL A 226 0.17 -4.91 18.16
N TYR A 227 -0.60 -5.34 17.16
CA TYR A 227 -0.04 -5.82 15.90
C TYR A 227 0.66 -4.70 15.12
N GLU A 228 0.09 -3.50 15.12
CA GLU A 228 0.65 -2.36 14.39
C GLU A 228 1.80 -1.67 15.14
N CYS A 229 1.66 -1.50 16.46
CA CYS A 229 2.53 -0.63 17.27
C CYS A 229 3.29 -1.35 18.38
N GLY A 230 3.07 -2.65 18.58
CA GLY A 230 3.61 -3.40 19.71
C GLY A 230 2.84 -3.18 21.02
N PRO A 231 3.21 -3.90 22.08
CA PRO A 231 2.56 -3.76 23.38
C PRO A 231 2.81 -2.38 23.99
N VAL A 232 1.77 -1.78 24.56
CA VAL A 232 1.91 -0.54 25.34
C VAL A 232 2.67 -0.88 26.63
N PRO A 233 3.80 -0.20 26.93
CA PRO A 233 4.52 -0.43 28.17
C PRO A 233 3.62 -0.17 29.39
N PRO A 234 3.72 -0.96 30.47
CA PRO A 234 3.02 -0.66 31.71
C PRO A 234 3.47 0.71 32.22
N ASP A 235 2.51 1.62 32.39
CA ASP A 235 2.77 2.99 32.86
C ASP A 235 2.98 2.97 34.38
N GLU A 236 4.23 3.03 34.83
CA GLU A 236 4.52 3.05 36.26
C GLU A 236 4.60 4.48 36.85
N THR A 237 4.75 5.54 36.02
CA THR A 237 5.08 6.88 36.55
C THR A 237 4.69 8.10 35.71
N SER A 238 4.14 7.99 34.49
CA SER A 238 3.99 9.16 33.62
C SER A 238 2.60 9.82 33.68
N GLN A 239 2.53 11.14 33.51
CA GLN A 239 1.25 11.86 33.37
C GLN A 239 0.60 11.66 31.99
N ASN A 240 1.29 11.05 31.02
CA ASN A 240 0.81 10.77 29.67
C ASN A 240 1.51 9.52 29.11
N ALA A 241 0.93 8.34 29.29
CA ALA A 241 1.47 7.04 28.84
C ALA A 241 1.39 6.81 27.31
N GLU A 242 1.45 7.87 26.50
CA GLU A 242 1.20 7.77 25.08
C GLU A 242 2.39 7.15 24.34
N THR A 243 2.13 6.11 23.54
CA THR A 243 3.13 5.48 22.67
C THR A 243 3.45 6.35 21.45
N ALA A 244 4.70 6.35 20.97
CA ALA A 244 5.12 7.16 19.83
C ALA A 244 4.56 6.69 18.47
N CYS A 245 4.16 5.42 18.34
CA CYS A 245 3.61 4.86 17.10
C CYS A 245 2.30 5.53 16.66
N LEU A 246 2.12 5.77 15.37
CA LEU A 246 0.99 6.50 14.76
C LEU A 246 0.78 7.92 15.32
N LYS A 247 1.76 8.44 16.05
CA LYS A 247 1.82 9.84 16.51
C LYS A 247 3.05 10.55 15.98
N PHE A 248 4.18 9.84 15.99
CA PHE A 248 5.48 10.29 15.53
C PHE A 248 6.15 9.24 14.62
N VAL A 249 6.03 7.96 14.97
CA VAL A 249 6.70 6.85 14.26
C VAL A 249 5.70 6.04 13.45
N ILE A 250 6.14 5.51 12.30
CA ILE A 250 5.33 4.58 11.50
C ILE A 250 5.06 3.28 12.29
N PRO A 251 3.93 2.60 12.03
CA PRO A 251 3.69 1.28 12.59
C PRO A 251 4.58 0.23 11.91
N GLU A 252 4.78 -0.91 12.56
CA GLU A 252 5.50 -2.05 11.97
C GLU A 252 4.69 -2.74 10.89
N HIS A 253 3.36 -2.74 11.04
CA HIS A 253 2.42 -3.37 10.14
C HIS A 253 1.15 -2.51 10.05
N ALA A 254 0.34 -2.77 9.03
CA ALA A 254 -1.01 -2.22 8.91
C ALA A 254 -1.98 -3.32 8.51
N ILE A 255 -3.26 -3.15 8.83
CA ILE A 255 -4.28 -4.17 8.56
C ILE A 255 -5.07 -3.76 7.32
N LEU A 256 -5.15 -4.63 6.32
CA LEU A 256 -6.01 -4.45 5.15
C LEU A 256 -7.43 -4.91 5.47
N LEU A 257 -8.39 -3.99 5.40
CA LEU A 257 -9.79 -4.29 5.68
C LEU A 257 -10.52 -4.88 4.45
N ASN A 258 -11.46 -5.77 4.71
CA ASN A 258 -12.44 -6.18 3.70
C ASN A 258 -13.61 -5.19 3.62
N GLY A 259 -14.43 -5.30 2.57
CA GLY A 259 -15.53 -4.35 2.31
C GLY A 259 -16.59 -4.29 3.42
N ALA A 260 -16.91 -5.42 4.07
CA ALA A 260 -17.87 -5.45 5.17
C ALA A 260 -17.32 -4.74 6.41
N GLN A 261 -16.06 -5.01 6.76
CA GLN A 261 -15.38 -4.34 7.87
C GLN A 261 -15.31 -2.83 7.66
N VAL A 262 -14.95 -2.38 6.44
CA VAL A 262 -14.92 -0.96 6.08
C VAL A 262 -16.29 -0.31 6.29
N GLN A 263 -17.36 -0.95 5.84
CA GLN A 263 -18.70 -0.40 5.95
C GLN A 263 -19.15 -0.27 7.41
N SER A 264 -18.95 -1.32 8.23
CA SER A 264 -19.30 -1.30 9.65
C SER A 264 -18.56 -0.23 10.44
N ILE A 265 -17.28 0.02 10.14
CA ILE A 265 -16.52 1.08 10.81
C ILE A 265 -16.96 2.46 10.34
N LYS A 266 -17.15 2.66 9.03
CA LYS A 266 -17.53 3.96 8.45
C LYS A 266 -18.89 4.47 8.94
N GLU A 267 -19.83 3.58 9.22
CA GLU A 267 -21.14 3.96 9.79
C GLU A 267 -21.02 4.62 11.18
N MET A 268 -19.94 4.34 11.90
CA MET A 268 -19.67 4.87 13.24
C MET A 268 -18.73 6.09 13.23
N LEU A 269 -18.09 6.39 12.10
CA LEU A 269 -17.10 7.46 11.97
C LEU A 269 -17.67 8.72 11.32
N THR A 270 -17.22 9.89 11.81
CA THR A 270 -17.35 11.15 11.07
C THR A 270 -16.10 11.35 10.21
N GLY A 271 -16.15 10.92 8.95
CA GLY A 271 -15.01 10.99 8.03
C GLY A 271 -14.17 9.72 8.01
N LEU A 272 -12.85 9.85 8.20
CA LEU A 272 -11.89 8.74 8.13
C LEU A 272 -11.15 8.46 9.44
N GLN A 273 -11.52 9.15 10.53
CA GLN A 273 -10.94 8.93 11.84
C GLN A 273 -11.98 9.10 12.95
N GLY A 274 -11.74 8.47 14.08
CA GLY A 274 -12.54 8.68 15.29
C GLY A 274 -12.12 7.74 16.42
N ASP A 275 -12.66 8.01 17.60
CA ASP A 275 -12.36 7.23 18.79
C ASP A 275 -13.40 6.12 19.00
N PHE A 276 -12.93 4.98 19.52
CA PHE A 276 -13.75 3.84 19.90
C PHE A 276 -13.38 3.38 21.32
N THR A 277 -14.31 2.69 21.97
CA THR A 277 -14.07 2.04 23.26
C THR A 277 -14.16 0.52 23.18
N GLU A 278 -13.29 -0.15 23.93
CA GLU A 278 -13.26 -1.61 24.10
C GLU A 278 -12.82 -1.94 25.53
N GLN A 279 -13.66 -2.65 26.28
CA GLN A 279 -13.36 -3.09 27.66
C GLN A 279 -12.91 -1.97 28.61
N GLY A 280 -13.45 -0.76 28.44
CA GLY A 280 -13.09 0.42 29.25
C GLY A 280 -11.79 1.12 28.82
N LEU A 281 -11.13 0.64 27.76
CA LEU A 281 -10.02 1.32 27.10
C LEU A 281 -10.51 2.12 25.90
N TYR A 282 -9.70 3.06 25.43
CA TYR A 282 -10.01 3.96 24.33
C TYR A 282 -8.94 3.87 23.24
N TYR A 283 -9.38 3.94 21.99
CA TYR A 283 -8.50 3.83 20.83
C TYR A 283 -8.91 4.84 19.77
N THR A 284 -7.93 5.51 19.19
CA THR A 284 -8.12 6.29 17.98
C THR A 284 -7.91 5.38 16.78
N VAL A 285 -8.91 5.35 15.89
CA VAL A 285 -8.93 4.56 14.67
C VAL A 285 -8.82 5.48 13.46
N PHE A 286 -7.98 5.11 12.50
CA PHE A 286 -7.84 5.76 11.22
C PHE A 286 -8.14 4.77 10.09
N LEU A 287 -9.01 5.18 9.18
CA LEU A 287 -9.26 4.49 7.91
C LEU A 287 -8.45 5.19 6.82
N ARG A 288 -7.35 4.58 6.40
CA ARG A 288 -6.45 5.15 5.42
C ARG A 288 -6.74 4.56 4.03
N PRO A 289 -7.20 5.36 3.05
CA PRO A 289 -7.33 4.92 1.67
C PRO A 289 -5.96 4.46 1.11
N LEU A 290 -5.93 3.35 0.38
CA LEU A 290 -4.70 2.88 -0.29
C LEU A 290 -4.53 3.56 -1.64
N LEU A 291 -3.28 3.86 -1.98
CA LEU A 291 -2.83 4.34 -3.28
C LEU A 291 -2.64 3.18 -4.28
N PRO A 292 -2.62 3.44 -5.61
CA PRO A 292 -2.49 2.41 -6.63
C PRO A 292 -1.28 1.47 -6.48
N ASP A 293 -0.12 2.00 -6.12
CA ASP A 293 1.10 1.20 -5.91
C ASP A 293 1.00 0.35 -4.65
N GLU A 294 0.40 0.87 -3.58
CA GLU A 294 0.26 0.20 -2.28
C GLU A 294 -0.67 -1.01 -2.35
N VAL A 295 -1.74 -0.93 -3.15
CA VAL A 295 -2.64 -2.06 -3.43
C VAL A 295 -1.87 -3.23 -4.06
N THR A 296 -0.97 -2.89 -4.99
CA THR A 296 -0.17 -3.85 -5.76
C THR A 296 0.97 -4.42 -4.92
N ARG A 297 1.68 -3.56 -4.18
CA ARG A 297 2.86 -3.92 -3.36
C ARG A 297 2.49 -4.49 -2.00
N LYS A 298 1.24 -4.37 -1.56
CA LYS A 298 0.79 -4.73 -0.21
C LYS A 298 1.62 -4.05 0.89
N GLN A 299 1.92 -2.78 0.68
CA GLN A 299 2.67 -1.96 1.62
C GLN A 299 2.12 -0.54 1.59
N LEU A 300 1.94 0.11 2.74
CA LEU A 300 1.61 1.53 2.82
C LEU A 300 2.88 2.37 2.69
N ALA A 301 2.79 3.45 1.93
CA ALA A 301 3.79 4.47 1.88
C ALA A 301 3.52 5.47 3.02
N MET A 302 4.36 5.45 4.04
CA MET A 302 4.24 6.31 5.23
C MET A 302 5.62 6.86 5.58
N PHE A 303 5.64 8.05 6.20
CA PHE A 303 6.88 8.68 6.64
C PHE A 303 6.73 9.15 8.08
N GLY A 304 7.60 8.64 8.95
CA GLY A 304 7.65 8.93 10.38
C GLY A 304 8.85 9.80 10.76
N SER A 305 8.82 10.36 11.96
CA SER A 305 9.84 11.27 12.47
C SER A 305 11.22 10.64 12.64
N ASP A 306 11.26 9.33 12.88
CA ASP A 306 12.48 8.54 13.13
C ASP A 306 12.96 7.80 11.87
N GLN A 307 12.57 8.27 10.68
CA GLN A 307 12.95 7.64 9.42
C GLN A 307 13.97 8.49 8.66
N GLU A 308 15.13 7.90 8.38
CA GLU A 308 16.15 8.49 7.52
C GLU A 308 16.00 8.08 6.05
N ILE A 309 15.32 6.96 5.80
CA ILE A 309 15.04 6.39 4.48
C ILE A 309 13.58 6.00 4.39
N PHE A 310 13.04 5.94 3.17
CA PHE A 310 11.68 5.44 2.99
C PHE A 310 11.59 3.96 3.37
N ARG A 311 10.57 3.62 4.17
CA ARG A 311 10.23 2.23 4.49
C ARG A 311 8.73 2.03 4.34
N GLY A 312 8.35 1.10 3.47
CA GLY A 312 6.97 0.67 3.33
C GLY A 312 6.48 -0.11 4.55
N VAL A 313 5.26 0.18 5.00
CA VAL A 313 4.59 -0.56 6.09
C VAL A 313 3.84 -1.75 5.50
N PRO A 314 4.22 -3.01 5.78
CA PRO A 314 3.56 -4.18 5.23
C PRO A 314 2.08 -4.27 5.63
N LEU A 315 1.24 -4.64 4.66
CA LEU A 315 -0.19 -4.85 4.84
C LEU A 315 -0.52 -6.30 5.12
N LEU A 316 -1.14 -6.56 6.26
CA LEU A 316 -1.74 -7.85 6.59
C LEU A 316 -3.12 -7.98 5.95
N SER A 317 -3.28 -8.99 5.11
CA SER A 317 -4.60 -9.43 4.67
C SER A 317 -5.00 -10.68 5.46
N GLY A 318 -6.15 -10.65 6.13
CA GLY A 318 -6.70 -11.81 6.83
C GLY A 318 -6.73 -11.65 8.35
N LYS A 319 -6.42 -12.73 9.08
CA LYS A 319 -6.60 -12.78 10.53
C LYS A 319 -5.51 -11.99 11.26
N VAL A 320 -5.93 -11.04 12.09
CA VAL A 320 -5.04 -10.29 12.99
C VAL A 320 -4.48 -11.25 14.06
N PRO A 321 -3.15 -11.27 14.29
CA PRO A 321 -2.56 -12.12 15.32
C PRO A 321 -3.12 -11.83 16.71
N PRO A 322 -3.22 -12.84 17.59
CA PRO A 322 -3.56 -12.61 18.98
C PRO A 322 -2.43 -11.81 19.67
N ILE A 323 -2.78 -11.09 20.73
CA ILE A 323 -1.80 -10.38 21.57
C ILE A 323 -0.84 -11.43 22.15
N PRO A 324 0.48 -11.26 22.01
CA PRO A 324 1.46 -12.14 22.63
C PRO A 324 1.19 -12.23 24.13
N SER A 325 0.99 -13.44 24.65
CA SER A 325 0.93 -13.65 26.10
C SER A 325 2.30 -13.29 26.67
N GLN A 326 2.36 -12.29 27.56
CA GLN A 326 3.59 -11.97 28.29
C GLN A 326 4.06 -13.25 28.97
N THR A 327 5.14 -13.84 28.44
CA THR A 327 5.78 -14.97 29.09
C THR A 327 6.43 -14.39 30.33
N ALA A 328 5.95 -14.80 31.51
CA ALA A 328 6.50 -14.39 32.79
C ALA A 328 8.02 -14.57 32.74
N SER A 329 8.74 -13.44 32.79
CA SER A 329 10.20 -13.39 32.91
C SER A 329 10.59 -13.56 34.37
#